data_AF-A0A838IBK0-F1
#
_entry.id   AF-A0A838IBK0-F1
#
_cell.length_a   1.000
_cell.length_b   1.000
_cell.length_c   1.000
_cell.angle_alpha   90.00
_cell.angle_beta   90.00
_cell.angle_gamma   90.00
#
_symmetry.space_group_name_H-M   'P 1'
#
loop_
_entity.id
_entity.type
_entity.pdbx_description
1 polymer ?
#
loop_
_entity_poly.entity_id
_entity_poly.type
_entity_poly.pdbx_seq_one_letter_code
_entity_poly.pdbx_strand_id
1 'polypeptide(L)'
;MIKPYLFVFAGVSLMLSSAVVSAQTTQFVPKDTLEQLEAERQGFDGALSVGANVNLTSNRNVIGQVEGFSTLFGLSAKGGLDYRHVRHVLRNTLSINESWARTPVVDEFVKNADNVSIESLYNYYMLTWLGAFGRVQAETALFVTDAVTAEEANYVINQADGTQRAQTTNRLRLAEAFEPLTLAESIGMFVEPYQTPPLSASIRLGLGARQSFVDGVLLIQNDAATPQIEVNELSNAFQAGLEGFAGVRGRLADNRLRYEVGAAVLIPFLNNDAQERDALALTRLALIGQVSSSVFSWASVSYQLSVISDPQLISEVQVQNALLLTFIFDIVERDPGTPAPTPEELLREAQLKLADAEQLCAEAMTQAQQAQQRALDAEVEAREAREQAAQEEALRRAAEEEIRRQRIESETAPQ
;
A
#
# COMPACT_ATOMS: atom_id res chain seq x y z
N MET A 1 39.45 57.42 -21.16
CA MET A 1 38.69 57.59 -19.91
C MET A 1 37.62 56.51 -19.90
N ILE A 2 37.95 55.33 -19.36
CA ILE A 2 37.10 54.14 -19.40
C ILE A 2 36.50 54.00 -18.00
N LYS A 3 35.18 54.13 -17.89
CA LYS A 3 34.47 53.94 -16.61
C LYS A 3 34.40 52.44 -16.32
N PRO A 4 34.89 51.95 -15.16
CA PRO A 4 34.66 50.59 -14.75
C PRO A 4 33.21 50.48 -14.24
N TYR A 5 32.36 49.75 -14.95
CA TYR A 5 31.09 49.29 -14.42
C TYR A 5 31.40 48.10 -13.50
N LEU A 6 31.40 48.38 -12.20
CA LEU A 6 31.47 47.38 -11.14
C LEU A 6 30.13 46.63 -11.14
N PHE A 7 30.08 45.50 -11.84
CA PHE A 7 28.97 44.55 -11.72
C PHE A 7 29.06 43.87 -10.36
N VAL A 8 28.28 44.36 -9.39
CA VAL A 8 28.01 43.64 -8.15
C VAL A 8 27.00 42.56 -8.47
N PHE A 9 27.47 41.31 -8.63
CA PHE A 9 26.59 40.15 -8.62
C PHE A 9 26.06 39.96 -7.20
N ALA A 10 24.91 40.54 -6.89
CA ALA A 10 24.10 40.11 -5.76
C ALA A 10 23.53 38.73 -6.11
N GLY A 11 24.27 37.67 -5.76
CA GLY A 11 23.83 36.29 -5.96
C GLY A 11 22.70 35.98 -5.00
N VAL A 12 21.46 36.27 -5.39
CA VAL A 12 20.26 35.78 -4.70
C VAL A 12 20.28 34.26 -4.78
N SER A 13 20.76 33.61 -3.73
CA SER A 13 20.73 32.15 -3.62
C SER A 13 19.31 31.76 -3.18
N LEU A 14 18.44 31.51 -4.15
CA LEU A 14 17.14 30.90 -3.86
C LEU A 14 17.36 29.46 -3.41
N MET A 15 16.84 29.14 -2.23
CA MET A 15 16.48 27.77 -1.89
C MET A 15 15.22 27.44 -2.70
N LEU A 16 15.39 26.91 -3.90
CA LEU A 16 14.27 26.32 -4.64
C LEU A 16 13.86 25.06 -3.89
N SER A 17 12.75 25.14 -3.16
CA SER A 17 12.01 23.95 -2.73
C SER A 17 11.50 23.27 -3.99
N SER A 18 12.29 22.36 -4.54
CA SER A 18 11.82 21.47 -5.59
C SER A 18 10.70 20.65 -4.97
N ALA A 19 9.45 20.99 -5.29
CA ALA A 19 8.34 20.08 -5.11
C ALA A 19 8.81 18.78 -5.76
N VAL A 20 9.02 17.75 -4.93
CA VAL A 20 9.46 16.46 -5.43
C VAL A 20 8.27 15.93 -6.19
N VAL A 21 8.23 16.18 -7.50
CA VAL A 21 7.35 15.44 -8.40
C VAL A 21 7.88 14.03 -8.31
N SER A 22 7.25 13.20 -7.46
CA SER A 22 7.63 11.81 -7.41
C SER A 22 7.32 11.25 -8.80
N ALA A 23 8.32 10.69 -9.47
CA ALA A 23 8.01 9.85 -10.60
C ALA A 23 7.20 8.69 -10.02
N GLN A 24 5.96 8.57 -10.48
CA GLN A 24 5.00 7.57 -10.04
C GLN A 24 5.47 6.20 -10.54
N THR A 25 6.51 5.62 -9.93
CA THR A 25 6.84 4.23 -10.17
C THR A 25 5.76 3.39 -9.53
N THR A 26 5.04 2.68 -10.37
CA THR A 26 4.18 1.60 -9.91
C THR A 26 4.98 0.68 -9.00
N GLN A 27 4.51 0.47 -7.77
CA GLN A 27 5.20 -0.40 -6.85
C GLN A 27 5.22 -1.83 -7.39
N PHE A 28 6.42 -2.38 -7.57
CA PHE A 28 6.61 -3.75 -8.02
C PHE A 28 6.08 -4.77 -6.99
N VAL A 29 5.54 -5.91 -7.44
CA VAL A 29 5.14 -7.01 -6.56
C VAL A 29 6.38 -7.85 -6.18
N PRO A 30 6.78 -7.95 -4.88
CA PRO A 30 7.95 -8.73 -4.49
C PRO A 30 7.75 -10.20 -4.81
N LYS A 31 8.82 -10.89 -5.22
CA LYS A 31 8.75 -12.30 -5.59
C LYS A 31 8.18 -13.18 -4.48
N ASP A 32 8.48 -12.85 -3.22
CA ASP A 32 8.01 -13.62 -2.06
C ASP A 32 6.52 -13.97 -2.21
N THR A 33 5.74 -13.10 -2.86
CA THR A 33 4.33 -13.29 -3.18
C THR A 33 3.90 -14.50 -4.04
N LEU A 34 4.71 -15.13 -4.92
CA LEU A 34 4.13 -15.93 -6.04
C LEU A 34 4.45 -17.44 -6.12
N GLU A 35 5.69 -17.91 -5.90
CA GLU A 35 5.93 -19.36 -5.62
C GLU A 35 5.25 -19.78 -4.30
N GLN A 36 4.87 -18.78 -3.55
CA GLN A 36 4.19 -18.84 -2.30
C GLN A 36 2.69 -18.51 -2.47
N LEU A 37 2.12 -17.95 -3.55
CA LEU A 37 0.65 -17.66 -3.55
C LEU A 37 -0.27 -18.89 -3.30
N GLU A 38 0.24 -20.11 -3.50
CA GLU A 38 -0.39 -21.36 -3.05
C GLU A 38 0.06 -21.84 -1.64
N ALA A 39 1.27 -21.45 -1.19
CA ALA A 39 1.90 -21.80 0.09
C ALA A 39 2.09 -20.61 1.07
N GLU A 40 1.51 -19.44 0.82
CA GLU A 40 1.67 -18.19 1.59
C GLU A 40 0.40 -17.98 2.38
N ARG A 41 0.58 -17.28 3.49
CA ARG A 41 -0.49 -16.81 4.34
C ARG A 41 -1.53 -16.02 3.54
N GLN A 42 -2.74 -16.53 3.50
CA GLN A 42 -3.90 -15.75 3.10
C GLN A 42 -4.27 -14.75 4.21
N GLY A 43 -4.73 -13.56 3.83
CA GLY A 43 -5.16 -12.52 4.76
C GLY A 43 -4.33 -11.26 4.67
N PHE A 44 -4.28 -10.51 5.77
CA PHE A 44 -3.61 -9.22 5.87
C PHE A 44 -2.17 -9.36 6.37
N ASP A 45 -1.25 -8.65 5.72
CA ASP A 45 0.15 -8.45 6.12
C ASP A 45 0.45 -6.94 6.19
N GLY A 46 0.96 -6.49 7.34
CA GLY A 46 1.18 -5.09 7.64
C GLY A 46 2.66 -4.79 7.82
N ALA A 47 3.08 -3.60 7.40
CA ALA A 47 4.42 -3.09 7.65
C ALA A 47 4.36 -1.62 8.07
N LEU A 48 5.21 -1.23 9.00
CA LEU A 48 5.41 0.17 9.36
C LEU A 48 6.87 0.42 9.67
N SER A 49 7.49 1.30 8.89
CA SER A 49 8.86 1.75 9.08
C SER A 49 8.90 3.26 9.23
N VAL A 50 9.73 3.75 10.14
CA VAL A 50 10.08 5.16 10.23
C VAL A 50 11.56 5.32 9.89
N GLY A 51 11.90 6.40 9.21
CA GLY A 51 13.28 6.68 8.81
C GLY A 51 13.65 8.13 9.03
N ALA A 52 14.92 8.35 9.30
CA ALA A 52 15.51 9.68 9.36
C ALA A 52 16.72 9.75 8.42
N ASN A 53 16.90 10.86 7.72
CA ASN A 53 18.08 11.13 6.92
C ASN A 53 18.74 12.43 7.38
N VAL A 54 20.07 12.46 7.30
CA VAL A 54 20.87 13.64 7.60
C VAL A 54 21.90 13.78 6.50
N ASN A 55 21.94 14.95 5.88
CA ASN A 55 23.02 15.32 4.97
C ASN A 55 23.66 16.62 5.47
N LEU A 56 24.97 16.55 5.74
CA LEU A 56 25.77 17.69 6.14
C LEU A 56 26.79 17.97 5.04
N THR A 57 26.69 19.15 4.44
CA THR A 57 27.64 19.65 3.45
C THR A 57 28.38 20.85 4.05
N SER A 58 29.71 20.84 4.02
CA SER A 58 30.55 21.96 4.47
C SER A 58 31.41 22.44 3.29
N ASN A 59 31.27 23.71 2.96
CA ASN A 59 31.98 24.34 1.86
C ASN A 59 32.94 25.38 2.41
N ARG A 60 34.21 25.31 2.00
CA ARG A 60 35.25 26.30 2.34
C ARG A 60 36.15 26.51 1.13
N ASN A 61 36.30 27.75 0.68
CA ASN A 61 37.10 28.09 -0.51
C ASN A 61 36.73 27.32 -1.80
N VAL A 62 35.47 26.87 -1.95
CA VAL A 62 35.00 26.22 -3.17
C VAL A 62 34.48 27.29 -4.12
N ILE A 63 35.13 27.47 -5.27
CA ILE A 63 34.76 28.48 -6.27
C ILE A 63 33.31 28.20 -6.72
N GLY A 64 32.45 29.20 -6.60
CA GLY A 64 31.04 29.12 -7.00
C GLY A 64 30.10 28.48 -5.99
N GLN A 65 30.55 28.20 -4.76
CA GLN A 65 29.69 27.74 -3.67
C GLN A 65 29.72 28.71 -2.49
N VAL A 66 28.61 28.79 -1.77
CA VAL A 66 28.50 29.60 -0.56
C VAL A 66 29.33 28.96 0.56
N GLU A 67 30.17 29.74 1.23
CA GLU A 67 30.92 29.29 2.40
C GLU A 67 30.00 29.00 3.59
N GLY A 68 30.26 27.91 4.31
CA GLY A 68 29.55 27.56 5.54
C GLY A 68 29.06 26.12 5.58
N PHE A 69 28.13 25.85 6.50
CA PHE A 69 27.49 24.56 6.68
C PHE A 69 26.07 24.57 6.12
N SER A 70 25.75 23.60 5.28
CA SER A 70 24.38 23.28 4.86
C SER A 70 23.97 21.96 5.51
N THR A 71 22.87 21.98 6.24
CA THR A 71 22.32 20.81 6.92
C THR A 71 20.95 20.52 6.36
N LEU A 72 20.76 19.32 5.84
CA LEU A 72 19.47 18.76 5.47
C LEU A 72 19.10 17.69 6.49
N PHE A 73 17.92 17.84 7.08
CA PHE A 73 17.31 16.85 7.96
C PHE A 73 16.02 16.36 7.31
N GLY A 74 15.82 15.05 7.26
CA GLY A 74 14.60 14.47 6.73
C GLY A 74 14.02 13.39 7.64
N LEU A 75 12.71 13.35 7.68
CA LEU A 75 11.90 12.31 8.31
C LEU A 75 11.09 11.60 7.23
N SER A 76 10.90 10.30 7.41
CA SER A 76 10.08 9.49 6.54
C SER A 76 9.28 8.50 7.37
N ALA A 77 8.04 8.24 6.98
CA ALA A 77 7.23 7.16 7.49
C ALA A 77 6.65 6.40 6.32
N LYS A 78 6.77 5.08 6.33
CA LYS A 78 6.25 4.21 5.29
C LYS A 78 5.42 3.10 5.92
N GLY A 79 4.14 3.11 5.62
CA GLY A 79 3.19 2.07 5.99
C GLY A 79 2.83 1.21 4.78
N GLY A 80 2.59 -0.08 5.01
CA GLY A 80 2.07 -1.00 4.01
C GLY A 80 1.01 -1.90 4.61
N LEU A 81 -0.07 -2.14 3.88
CA LEU A 81 -1.09 -3.14 4.21
C LEU A 81 -1.43 -3.93 2.95
N ASP A 82 -0.91 -5.15 2.88
CA ASP A 82 -1.18 -6.10 1.82
C ASP A 82 -2.31 -7.04 2.25
N TYR A 83 -3.25 -7.34 1.36
CA TYR A 83 -4.24 -8.39 1.49
C TYR A 83 -4.07 -9.39 0.34
N ARG A 84 -3.96 -10.67 0.67
CA ARG A 84 -3.74 -11.74 -0.32
C ARG A 84 -4.78 -12.84 -0.15
N HIS A 85 -5.41 -13.22 -1.25
CA HIS A 85 -6.33 -14.35 -1.31
C HIS A 85 -6.33 -15.02 -2.69
N VAL A 86 -5.78 -16.22 -2.78
CA VAL A 86 -5.76 -17.09 -3.97
C VAL A 86 -5.09 -16.46 -5.19
N ARG A 87 -5.81 -15.63 -5.96
CA ARG A 87 -5.30 -14.93 -7.16
C ARG A 87 -5.45 -13.41 -7.03
N HIS A 88 -5.94 -12.94 -5.90
CA HIS A 88 -6.21 -11.54 -5.62
C HIS A 88 -5.15 -11.01 -4.65
N VAL A 89 -4.48 -9.95 -5.05
CA VAL A 89 -3.51 -9.23 -4.22
C VAL A 89 -3.90 -7.77 -4.20
N LEU A 90 -4.29 -7.25 -3.05
CA LEU A 90 -4.51 -5.83 -2.82
C LEU A 90 -3.36 -5.30 -1.98
N ARG A 91 -2.67 -4.27 -2.44
CA ARG A 91 -1.59 -3.61 -1.70
C ARG A 91 -1.97 -2.17 -1.46
N ASN A 92 -1.86 -1.75 -0.21
CA ASN A 92 -1.98 -0.35 0.16
C ASN A 92 -0.62 0.12 0.70
N THR A 93 -0.14 1.25 0.22
CA THR A 93 1.12 1.85 0.68
C THR A 93 0.85 3.30 1.04
N LEU A 94 1.28 3.69 2.24
CA LEU A 94 1.34 5.08 2.70
C LEU A 94 2.81 5.47 2.80
N SER A 95 3.20 6.59 2.20
CA SER A 95 4.52 7.17 2.35
C SER A 95 4.36 8.62 2.76
N ILE A 96 5.08 9.04 3.79
CA ILE A 96 5.19 10.42 4.25
C ILE A 96 6.69 10.74 4.24
N ASN A 97 7.09 11.80 3.57
CA ASN A 97 8.48 12.25 3.50
C ASN A 97 8.51 13.75 3.73
N GLU A 98 9.19 14.17 4.79
CA GLU A 98 9.40 15.56 5.14
C GLU A 98 10.89 15.84 5.23
N SER A 99 11.35 16.97 4.70
CA SER A 99 12.72 17.40 4.91
C SER A 99 12.82 18.91 5.05
N TRP A 100 13.80 19.33 5.83
CA TRP A 100 14.14 20.71 6.08
C TRP A 100 15.61 20.93 5.78
N ALA A 101 15.90 22.05 5.13
CA ALA A 101 17.25 22.50 4.87
C ALA A 101 17.52 23.78 5.68
N ARG A 102 18.68 23.86 6.32
CA ARG A 102 19.26 25.11 6.81
C ARG A 102 20.56 25.33 6.07
N THR A 103 20.76 26.54 5.56
CA THR A 103 21.93 26.85 4.71
C THR A 103 22.63 28.09 5.23
N PRO A 104 23.87 28.37 4.80
CA PRO A 104 24.58 29.56 5.28
C PRO A 104 23.89 30.87 4.88
N VAL A 105 23.13 30.85 3.77
CA VAL A 105 22.42 32.04 3.26
C VAL A 105 21.14 32.27 4.05
N VAL A 106 20.40 31.20 4.37
CA VAL A 106 19.14 31.26 5.11
C VAL A 106 19.32 30.56 6.45
N ASP A 107 19.50 31.36 7.52
CA ASP A 107 19.81 30.86 8.86
C ASP A 107 18.60 30.32 9.64
N GLU A 108 17.65 29.74 8.92
CA GLU A 108 16.48 29.05 9.48
C GLU A 108 16.27 27.72 8.76
N PHE A 109 15.54 26.80 9.39
CA PHE A 109 15.12 25.57 8.74
C PHE A 109 13.96 25.87 7.79
N VAL A 110 14.24 25.83 6.50
CA VAL A 110 13.25 25.97 5.44
C VAL A 110 12.82 24.58 4.98
N LYS A 111 11.51 24.39 4.77
CA LYS A 111 10.98 23.14 4.25
C LYS A 111 11.55 22.88 2.85
N ASN A 112 12.20 21.74 2.67
CA ASN A 112 12.84 21.33 1.41
C ASN A 112 12.00 20.30 0.66
N ALA A 113 11.37 19.35 1.36
CA ALA A 113 10.44 18.39 0.77
C ALA A 113 9.28 18.11 1.73
N ASP A 114 8.10 17.89 1.16
CA ASP A 114 6.87 17.53 1.88
C ASP A 114 6.01 16.74 0.91
N ASN A 115 5.97 15.43 1.11
CA ASN A 115 5.30 14.51 0.20
C ASN A 115 4.59 13.43 0.99
N VAL A 116 3.29 13.34 0.77
CA VAL A 116 2.44 12.26 1.23
C VAL A 116 1.85 11.58 0.03
N SER A 117 2.13 10.29 -0.09
CA SER A 117 1.61 9.44 -1.15
C SER A 117 0.85 8.27 -0.53
N ILE A 118 -0.38 8.07 -0.99
CA ILE A 118 -1.18 6.88 -0.72
C ILE A 118 -1.37 6.16 -2.05
N GLU A 119 -1.00 4.89 -2.12
CA GLU A 119 -1.23 4.03 -3.28
C GLU A 119 -2.05 2.81 -2.87
N SER A 120 -3.05 2.47 -3.68
CA SER A 120 -3.76 1.21 -3.64
C SER A 120 -3.60 0.50 -4.99
N LEU A 121 -3.04 -0.70 -4.98
CA LEU A 121 -2.79 -1.53 -6.15
C LEU A 121 -3.48 -2.88 -5.97
N TYR A 122 -4.45 -3.16 -6.81
CA TYR A 122 -5.11 -4.45 -6.92
C TYR A 122 -4.58 -5.22 -8.13
N ASN A 123 -4.07 -6.43 -7.91
CA ASN A 123 -3.64 -7.35 -8.95
C ASN A 123 -4.52 -8.61 -8.90
N TYR A 124 -5.02 -9.01 -10.06
CA TYR A 124 -5.67 -10.29 -10.31
C TYR A 124 -4.80 -11.15 -11.22
N TYR A 125 -4.26 -12.23 -10.67
CA TYR A 125 -3.37 -13.15 -11.39
C TYR A 125 -4.18 -14.18 -12.19
N MET A 126 -4.08 -14.12 -13.52
CA MET A 126 -4.60 -15.16 -14.41
C MET A 126 -3.63 -16.33 -14.53
N LEU A 127 -2.34 -16.00 -14.63
CA LEU A 127 -1.18 -16.89 -14.54
C LEU A 127 -0.22 -16.31 -13.49
N THR A 128 0.80 -17.08 -13.10
CA THR A 128 1.82 -16.63 -12.13
C THR A 128 2.63 -15.41 -12.59
N TRP A 129 2.66 -15.14 -13.90
CA TRP A 129 3.38 -14.02 -14.50
C TRP A 129 2.47 -13.05 -15.26
N LEU A 130 1.17 -13.33 -15.40
CA LEU A 130 0.24 -12.52 -16.21
C LEU A 130 -1.04 -12.27 -15.44
N GLY A 131 -1.49 -11.02 -15.40
CA GLY A 131 -2.72 -10.66 -14.73
C GLY A 131 -3.31 -9.34 -15.18
N ALA A 132 -4.45 -9.00 -14.59
CA ALA A 132 -5.07 -7.70 -14.70
C ALA A 132 -4.78 -6.89 -13.43
N PHE A 133 -4.69 -5.57 -13.53
CA PHE A 133 -4.50 -4.70 -12.38
C PHE A 133 -5.43 -3.50 -12.41
N GLY A 134 -5.68 -2.96 -11.22
CA GLY A 134 -6.25 -1.64 -10.98
C GLY A 134 -5.41 -0.90 -9.96
N ARG A 135 -5.14 0.38 -10.18
CA ARG A 135 -4.30 1.22 -9.34
C ARG A 135 -5.00 2.55 -9.09
N VAL A 136 -4.92 3.04 -7.86
CA VAL A 136 -5.27 4.40 -7.48
C VAL A 136 -4.13 4.95 -6.64
N GLN A 137 -3.68 6.15 -6.93
CA GLN A 137 -2.66 6.86 -6.19
C GLN A 137 -3.12 8.29 -5.93
N ALA A 138 -2.91 8.77 -4.71
CA ALA A 138 -3.06 10.16 -4.33
C ALA A 138 -1.73 10.67 -3.75
N GLU A 139 -1.28 11.83 -4.21
CA GLU A 139 -0.03 12.47 -3.80
C GLU A 139 -0.29 13.93 -3.43
N THR A 140 0.20 14.39 -2.28
CA THR A 140 -0.01 15.75 -1.77
C THR A 140 1.11 16.21 -0.83
N ALA A 141 1.18 17.49 -0.47
CA ALA A 141 1.94 17.98 0.68
C ALA A 141 1.05 18.03 1.94
N LEU A 142 1.60 17.86 3.16
CA LEU A 142 0.83 18.03 4.41
C LEU A 142 0.77 19.47 4.88
N PHE A 143 1.82 20.22 4.63
CA PHE A 143 2.02 21.56 5.18
C PHE A 143 2.15 22.59 4.08
N VAL A 144 2.00 23.84 4.48
CA VAL A 144 2.21 25.01 3.62
C VAL A 144 3.65 25.06 3.14
N THR A 145 3.86 25.52 1.90
CA THR A 145 5.19 25.66 1.31
C THR A 145 5.48 27.13 1.05
N ASP A 146 6.61 27.61 1.57
CA ASP A 146 7.10 28.96 1.33
C ASP A 146 8.43 28.91 0.56
N ALA A 147 8.64 29.86 -0.36
CA ALA A 147 9.96 30.25 -0.80
C ALA A 147 10.52 31.30 0.16
N VAL A 148 11.70 31.02 0.70
CA VAL A 148 12.39 31.91 1.63
C VAL A 148 13.71 32.38 1.04
N THR A 149 13.93 33.68 1.09
CA THR A 149 15.19 34.32 0.70
C THR A 149 15.82 35.02 1.90
N ALA A 150 17.16 35.17 1.89
CA ALA A 150 17.87 35.86 2.97
C ALA A 150 17.54 37.35 3.05
N GLU A 151 17.36 37.97 1.89
CA GLU A 151 16.99 39.38 1.74
C GLU A 151 15.63 39.49 1.04
N GLU A 152 15.01 40.66 1.11
CA GLU A 152 13.79 40.93 0.36
C GLU A 152 14.05 40.79 -1.13
N ALA A 153 13.23 39.96 -1.79
CA ALA A 153 13.28 39.76 -3.23
C ALA A 153 12.00 40.30 -3.88
N ASN A 154 12.15 40.80 -5.11
CA ASN A 154 11.03 41.26 -5.92
C ASN A 154 10.53 40.09 -6.76
N TYR A 155 9.35 39.59 -6.42
CA TYR A 155 8.64 38.55 -7.16
C TYR A 155 7.68 39.19 -8.16
N VAL A 156 7.66 38.67 -9.38
CA VAL A 156 6.62 38.94 -10.37
C VAL A 156 5.82 37.67 -10.53
N ILE A 157 4.58 37.69 -10.04
CA ILE A 157 3.64 36.58 -10.06
C ILE A 157 2.76 36.73 -11.29
N ASN A 158 2.95 35.86 -12.27
CA ASN A 158 2.09 35.71 -13.43
C ASN A 158 0.91 34.81 -13.05
N GLN A 159 -0.27 35.39 -12.95
CA GLN A 159 -1.49 34.66 -12.60
C GLN A 159 -1.98 33.80 -13.76
N ALA A 160 -2.76 32.77 -13.45
CA ALA A 160 -3.31 31.88 -14.46
C ALA A 160 -4.27 32.60 -15.45
N ASP A 161 -4.85 33.74 -15.03
CA ASP A 161 -5.72 34.59 -15.88
C ASP A 161 -4.95 35.54 -16.81
N GLY A 162 -3.61 35.51 -16.77
CA GLY A 162 -2.71 36.34 -17.55
C GLY A 162 -2.42 37.72 -16.92
N THR A 163 -2.97 38.03 -15.75
CA THR A 163 -2.59 39.24 -15.01
C THR A 163 -1.25 39.06 -14.29
N GLN A 164 -0.60 40.18 -13.96
CA GLN A 164 0.67 40.17 -13.23
C GLN A 164 0.54 40.92 -11.92
N ARG A 165 1.15 40.37 -10.87
CA ARG A 165 1.25 41.00 -9.56
C ARG A 165 2.71 41.02 -9.11
N ALA A 166 3.21 42.21 -8.75
CA ALA A 166 4.51 42.33 -8.10
C ALA A 166 4.37 42.25 -6.57
N GLN A 167 5.30 41.57 -5.92
CA GLN A 167 5.38 41.51 -4.46
C GLN A 167 6.85 41.51 -4.03
N THR A 168 7.20 42.42 -3.12
CA THR A 168 8.52 42.44 -2.47
C THR A 168 8.41 41.79 -1.10
N THR A 169 9.10 40.67 -0.90
CA THR A 169 9.09 39.95 0.38
C THR A 169 10.31 39.05 0.49
N ASN A 170 10.66 38.62 1.69
CA ASN A 170 11.62 37.55 1.92
C ASN A 170 10.96 36.16 2.09
N ARG A 171 9.61 36.11 2.13
CA ARG A 171 8.84 34.86 2.28
C ARG A 171 7.60 34.90 1.39
N LEU A 172 7.67 34.19 0.27
CA LEU A 172 6.55 34.02 -0.65
C LEU A 172 5.85 32.69 -0.41
N ARG A 173 4.54 32.70 -0.14
CA ARG A 173 3.71 31.49 -0.06
C ARG A 173 3.61 30.87 -1.45
N LEU A 174 4.03 29.61 -1.59
CA LEU A 174 4.00 28.87 -2.87
C LEU A 174 2.80 27.93 -2.99
N ALA A 175 2.44 27.26 -1.91
CA ALA A 175 1.31 26.32 -1.89
C ALA A 175 0.71 26.24 -0.49
N GLU A 176 -0.58 25.98 -0.38
CA GLU A 176 -1.23 25.72 0.90
C GLU A 176 -1.03 24.27 1.37
N ALA A 177 -1.53 23.96 2.56
CA ALA A 177 -1.57 22.59 3.05
C ALA A 177 -2.47 21.73 2.17
N PHE A 178 -2.05 20.50 1.89
CA PHE A 178 -2.75 19.59 0.96
C PHE A 178 -2.72 20.02 -0.52
N GLU A 179 -1.78 20.89 -0.88
CA GLU A 179 -1.51 21.32 -2.25
C GLU A 179 -0.03 21.18 -2.62
N PRO A 180 0.31 20.80 -3.87
CA PRO A 180 -0.60 20.32 -4.92
C PRO A 180 -1.17 18.93 -4.60
N LEU A 181 -2.40 18.64 -5.02
CA LEU A 181 -2.97 17.28 -4.95
C LEU A 181 -2.95 16.63 -6.34
N THR A 182 -2.28 15.51 -6.48
CA THR A 182 -2.32 14.70 -7.71
C THR A 182 -3.03 13.38 -7.44
N LEU A 183 -4.06 13.08 -8.23
CA LEU A 183 -4.68 11.77 -8.32
C LEU A 183 -4.22 11.07 -9.60
N ALA A 184 -3.85 9.79 -9.51
CA ALA A 184 -3.56 8.95 -10.65
C ALA A 184 -4.31 7.63 -10.52
N GLU A 185 -4.99 7.23 -11.58
CA GLU A 185 -5.82 6.03 -11.63
C GLU A 185 -5.42 5.23 -12.86
N SER A 186 -5.30 3.91 -12.74
CA SER A 186 -5.03 3.09 -13.91
C SER A 186 -5.59 1.69 -13.83
N ILE A 187 -5.96 1.15 -14.98
CA ILE A 187 -6.45 -0.21 -15.15
C ILE A 187 -5.79 -0.84 -16.35
N GLY A 188 -5.43 -2.11 -16.27
CA GLY A 188 -4.76 -2.75 -17.40
C GLY A 188 -4.32 -4.17 -17.14
N MET A 189 -3.31 -4.58 -17.90
CA MET A 189 -2.69 -5.89 -17.85
C MET A 189 -1.24 -5.75 -17.42
N PHE A 190 -0.73 -6.74 -16.70
CA PHE A 190 0.67 -6.80 -16.32
C PHE A 190 1.30 -8.14 -16.69
N VAL A 191 2.60 -8.10 -16.98
CA VAL A 191 3.44 -9.25 -17.27
C VAL A 191 4.71 -9.16 -16.44
N GLU A 192 5.02 -10.21 -15.70
CA GLU A 192 6.16 -10.32 -14.79
C GLU A 192 6.99 -11.56 -15.15
N PRO A 193 7.75 -11.53 -16.27
CA PRO A 193 8.39 -12.72 -16.85
C PRO A 193 9.51 -13.28 -15.99
N TYR A 194 10.16 -12.43 -15.19
CA TYR A 194 11.18 -12.81 -14.23
C TYR A 194 10.80 -12.33 -12.85
N GLN A 195 10.84 -13.25 -11.91
CA GLN A 195 10.61 -12.98 -10.50
C GLN A 195 11.59 -13.85 -9.74
N THR A 196 12.82 -13.39 -9.59
CA THR A 196 13.88 -14.02 -8.79
C THR A 196 14.40 -12.98 -7.80
N PRO A 197 14.87 -13.34 -6.58
CA PRO A 197 15.47 -12.36 -5.67
C PRO A 197 16.53 -11.47 -6.33
N PRO A 198 17.47 -11.99 -7.16
CA PRO A 198 18.45 -11.14 -7.84
C PRO A 198 17.87 -10.31 -8.98
N LEU A 199 16.71 -10.68 -9.56
CA LEU A 199 16.13 -10.02 -10.72
C LEU A 199 14.62 -10.26 -10.82
N SER A 200 13.84 -9.19 -10.77
CA SER A 200 12.42 -9.14 -11.02
C SER A 200 12.13 -8.10 -12.09
N ALA A 201 11.44 -8.48 -13.16
CA ALA A 201 11.05 -7.61 -14.26
C ALA A 201 9.52 -7.53 -14.32
N SER A 202 8.99 -6.34 -14.55
CA SER A 202 7.54 -6.08 -14.63
C SER A 202 7.25 -5.15 -15.80
N ILE A 203 6.21 -5.46 -16.55
CA ILE A 203 5.68 -4.65 -17.65
C ILE A 203 4.19 -4.48 -17.39
N ARG A 204 3.67 -3.26 -17.51
CA ARG A 204 2.24 -2.97 -17.40
C ARG A 204 1.80 -2.14 -18.60
N LEU A 205 0.62 -2.45 -19.12
CA LEU A 205 0.00 -1.72 -20.22
C LEU A 205 -1.48 -1.56 -19.90
N GLY A 206 -2.02 -0.36 -20.05
CA GLY A 206 -3.39 -0.07 -19.64
C GLY A 206 -3.90 1.29 -20.06
N LEU A 207 -5.01 1.67 -19.45
CA LEU A 207 -5.57 3.01 -19.50
C LEU A 207 -5.28 3.69 -18.17
N GLY A 208 -4.82 4.93 -18.24
CA GLY A 208 -4.51 5.75 -17.07
C GLY A 208 -5.21 7.10 -17.14
N ALA A 209 -5.59 7.64 -15.98
CA ALA A 209 -6.05 9.00 -15.81
C ALA A 209 -5.22 9.69 -14.72
N ARG A 210 -4.94 10.98 -14.91
CA ARG A 210 -4.20 11.81 -13.97
C ARG A 210 -4.93 13.14 -13.80
N GLN A 211 -5.08 13.57 -12.56
CA GLN A 211 -5.73 14.82 -12.19
C GLN A 211 -4.80 15.54 -11.24
N SER A 212 -4.26 16.68 -11.65
CA SER A 212 -3.40 17.52 -10.82
C SER A 212 -4.20 18.76 -10.43
N PHE A 213 -4.59 18.84 -9.16
CA PHE A 213 -5.24 19.99 -8.55
C PHE A 213 -4.15 20.92 -8.02
N VAL A 214 -3.84 21.94 -8.83
CA VAL A 214 -2.69 22.85 -8.63
C VAL A 214 -3.08 24.32 -8.81
N ASP A 215 -4.37 24.62 -8.90
CA ASP A 215 -4.90 25.98 -8.94
C ASP A 215 -4.40 26.78 -7.73
N GLY A 216 -3.83 27.97 -7.97
CA GLY A 216 -3.24 28.80 -6.91
C GLY A 216 -1.82 28.42 -6.49
N VAL A 217 -1.29 27.27 -6.93
CA VAL A 217 0.09 26.87 -6.63
C VAL A 217 1.05 27.68 -7.47
N LEU A 218 2.05 28.29 -6.83
CA LEU A 218 3.05 29.13 -7.47
C LEU A 218 4.33 28.34 -7.75
N LEU A 219 4.74 28.30 -9.01
CA LEU A 219 5.97 27.70 -9.50
C LEU A 219 7.01 28.79 -9.80
N ILE A 220 8.18 28.70 -9.18
CA ILE A 220 9.29 29.61 -9.50
C ILE A 220 9.92 29.19 -10.83
N GLN A 221 9.81 30.06 -11.83
CA GLN A 221 10.42 29.89 -13.16
C GLN A 221 11.22 31.16 -13.48
N ASN A 222 12.37 31.31 -12.84
CA ASN A 222 13.16 32.52 -12.94
C ASN A 222 13.94 32.60 -14.27
N ASP A 223 13.72 33.66 -15.06
CA ASP A 223 14.58 34.02 -16.18
C ASP A 223 15.85 34.73 -15.66
N ALA A 224 17.02 34.22 -16.03
CA ALA A 224 18.30 34.83 -15.68
C ALA A 224 18.50 36.21 -16.35
N ALA A 225 17.71 36.54 -17.38
CA ALA A 225 17.75 37.84 -18.05
C ALA A 225 16.99 38.94 -17.30
N THR A 226 16.11 38.60 -16.35
CA THR A 226 15.32 39.55 -15.58
C THR A 226 15.86 39.73 -14.16
N PRO A 227 15.86 40.97 -13.61
CA PRO A 227 16.29 41.18 -12.23
C PRO A 227 15.25 40.74 -11.18
N GLN A 228 13.99 40.54 -11.58
CA GLN A 228 12.93 40.02 -10.71
C GLN A 228 12.88 38.50 -10.75
N ILE A 229 12.39 37.90 -9.66
CA ILE A 229 12.08 36.47 -9.62
C ILE A 229 10.71 36.24 -10.25
N GLU A 230 10.69 35.59 -11.39
CA GLU A 230 9.45 35.22 -12.06
C GLU A 230 8.82 33.98 -11.45
N VAL A 231 7.52 34.06 -11.22
CA VAL A 231 6.71 33.03 -10.56
C VAL A 231 5.44 32.85 -11.37
N ASN A 232 5.11 31.63 -11.74
CA ASN A 232 3.94 31.30 -12.52
C ASN A 232 2.93 30.57 -11.65
N GLU A 233 1.71 31.06 -11.60
CA GLU A 233 0.59 30.33 -11.02
C GLU A 233 0.20 29.17 -11.95
N LEU A 234 0.12 27.97 -11.37
CA LEU A 234 -0.28 26.78 -12.08
C LEU A 234 -1.81 26.68 -12.15
N SER A 235 -2.30 25.96 -13.15
CA SER A 235 -3.72 25.66 -13.31
C SER A 235 -3.94 24.15 -13.33
N ASN A 236 -5.14 23.72 -12.93
CA ASN A 236 -5.48 22.30 -12.85
C ASN A 236 -5.21 21.57 -14.18
N ALA A 237 -4.58 20.41 -14.10
CA ALA A 237 -4.20 19.62 -15.26
C ALA A 237 -4.85 18.23 -15.19
N PHE A 238 -5.68 17.90 -16.18
CA PHE A 238 -6.37 16.63 -16.32
C PHE A 238 -5.89 15.93 -17.58
N GLN A 239 -5.55 14.65 -17.47
CA GLN A 239 -5.15 13.78 -18.57
C GLN A 239 -5.81 12.42 -18.44
N ALA A 240 -6.18 11.81 -19.56
CA ALA A 240 -6.44 10.38 -19.63
C ALA A 240 -5.93 9.81 -20.95
N GLY A 241 -5.35 8.62 -20.89
CA GLY A 241 -4.48 8.14 -21.94
C GLY A 241 -4.17 6.65 -21.90
N LEU A 242 -3.37 6.23 -22.87
CA LEU A 242 -2.69 4.93 -22.84
C LEU A 242 -1.52 5.05 -21.87
N GLU A 243 -1.47 4.16 -20.86
CA GLU A 243 -0.37 4.09 -19.90
C GLU A 243 0.47 2.84 -20.15
N GLY A 244 1.78 3.01 -20.09
CA GLY A 244 2.73 1.92 -20.12
C GLY A 244 3.79 2.07 -19.04
N PHE A 245 4.18 0.95 -18.44
CA PHE A 245 5.27 0.86 -17.49
C PHE A 245 6.16 -0.34 -17.84
N ALA A 246 7.47 -0.17 -17.71
CA ALA A 246 8.42 -1.26 -17.75
C ALA A 246 9.50 -1.01 -16.71
N GLY A 247 9.86 -2.04 -15.95
CA GLY A 247 10.90 -1.88 -14.96
C GLY A 247 11.49 -3.18 -14.47
N VAL A 248 12.63 -3.05 -13.80
CA VAL A 248 13.47 -4.11 -13.30
C VAL A 248 13.95 -3.75 -11.90
N ARG A 249 14.00 -4.72 -11.01
CA ARG A 249 14.61 -4.57 -9.69
C ARG A 249 15.26 -5.85 -9.22
N GLY A 250 16.10 -5.77 -8.21
CA GLY A 250 16.70 -6.96 -7.62
C GLY A 250 17.42 -6.71 -6.31
N ARG A 251 17.79 -7.82 -5.67
CA ARG A 251 18.55 -7.87 -4.42
C ARG A 251 19.76 -8.78 -4.61
N LEU A 252 20.94 -8.27 -4.33
CA LEU A 252 22.23 -8.97 -4.45
C LEU A 252 22.96 -8.96 -3.10
N ALA A 253 23.97 -9.83 -2.97
CA ALA A 253 24.82 -9.93 -1.79
C ALA A 253 24.03 -10.04 -0.46
N ASP A 254 23.19 -11.06 -0.35
CA ASP A 254 22.35 -11.33 0.84
C ASP A 254 21.49 -10.13 1.25
N ASN A 255 20.80 -9.54 0.28
CA ASN A 255 19.95 -8.36 0.44
C ASN A 255 20.67 -7.06 0.82
N ARG A 256 22.01 -7.04 0.86
CA ARG A 256 22.77 -5.82 1.14
C ARG A 256 22.69 -4.82 0.00
N LEU A 257 22.65 -5.27 -1.25
CA LEU A 257 22.54 -4.39 -2.41
C LEU A 257 21.15 -4.54 -3.03
N ARG A 258 20.41 -3.45 -3.15
CA ARG A 258 19.11 -3.36 -3.80
C ARG A 258 19.22 -2.41 -4.97
N TYR A 259 18.62 -2.77 -6.10
CA TYR A 259 18.55 -1.88 -7.26
C TYR A 259 17.16 -1.90 -7.87
N GLU A 260 16.76 -0.79 -8.47
CA GLU A 260 15.48 -0.60 -9.14
C GLU A 260 15.68 0.37 -10.31
N VAL A 261 15.12 0.04 -11.46
CA VAL A 261 15.07 0.90 -12.64
C VAL A 261 13.68 0.76 -13.26
N GLY A 262 13.01 1.85 -13.55
CA GLY A 262 11.68 1.85 -14.13
C GLY A 262 11.47 3.00 -15.09
N ALA A 263 10.70 2.75 -16.14
CA ALA A 263 10.25 3.75 -17.09
C ALA A 263 8.72 3.68 -17.21
N ALA A 264 8.07 4.84 -17.18
CA ALA A 264 6.64 5.00 -17.39
C ALA A 264 6.37 6.00 -18.51
N VAL A 265 5.31 5.75 -19.26
CA VAL A 265 4.80 6.61 -20.33
C VAL A 265 3.28 6.73 -20.21
N LEU A 266 2.76 7.95 -20.38
CA LEU A 266 1.33 8.20 -20.53
C LEU A 266 1.13 9.03 -21.80
N ILE A 267 0.42 8.48 -22.77
CA ILE A 267 0.05 9.15 -24.02
C ILE A 267 -1.40 9.63 -23.89
N PRO A 268 -1.64 10.92 -23.58
CA PRO A 268 -2.98 11.42 -23.32
C PRO A 268 -3.77 11.60 -24.62
N PHE A 269 -4.95 11.00 -24.71
CA PHE A 269 -5.92 11.29 -25.78
C PHE A 269 -7.10 12.14 -25.29
N LEU A 270 -7.26 12.28 -23.97
CA LEU A 270 -8.08 13.30 -23.32
C LEU A 270 -7.17 14.18 -22.48
N ASN A 271 -7.27 15.50 -22.64
CA ASN A 271 -6.57 16.48 -21.82
C ASN A 271 -7.31 17.82 -21.82
N ASN A 272 -6.98 18.70 -20.88
CA ASN A 272 -7.47 20.08 -20.83
C ASN A 272 -6.36 21.11 -21.16
N ASP A 273 -5.44 20.77 -22.07
CA ASP A 273 -4.36 21.67 -22.44
C ASP A 273 -4.88 22.94 -23.14
N ALA A 274 -4.58 24.10 -22.58
CA ALA A 274 -5.03 25.39 -23.12
C ALA A 274 -4.36 25.76 -24.46
N GLN A 275 -3.23 25.12 -24.79
CA GLN A 275 -2.48 25.38 -26.03
C GLN A 275 -2.88 24.43 -27.17
N GLU A 276 -3.87 23.54 -26.95
CA GLU A 276 -4.32 22.54 -27.93
C GLU A 276 -3.17 21.70 -28.53
N ARG A 277 -2.16 21.39 -27.71
CA ARG A 277 -1.03 20.55 -28.14
C ARG A 277 -1.51 19.12 -28.44
N ASP A 278 -0.82 18.46 -29.37
CA ASP A 278 -1.15 17.09 -29.74
C ASP A 278 -0.82 16.08 -28.63
N ALA A 279 -1.39 14.87 -28.74
CA ALA A 279 -1.20 13.79 -27.76
C ALA A 279 0.28 13.41 -27.55
N LEU A 280 1.10 13.54 -28.59
CA LEU A 280 2.52 13.20 -28.53
C LEU A 280 3.33 14.29 -27.83
N ALA A 281 3.03 15.58 -28.07
CA ALA A 281 3.65 16.69 -27.36
C ALA A 281 3.28 16.72 -25.87
N LEU A 282 2.12 16.17 -25.50
CA LEU A 282 1.68 16.02 -24.12
C LEU A 282 2.06 14.68 -23.48
N THR A 283 2.81 13.83 -24.19
CA THR A 283 3.22 12.53 -23.66
C THR A 283 4.12 12.71 -22.44
N ARG A 284 3.68 12.18 -21.30
CA ARG A 284 4.45 12.19 -20.08
C ARG A 284 5.44 11.02 -20.09
N LEU A 285 6.69 11.31 -19.75
CA LEU A 285 7.75 10.31 -19.60
C LEU A 285 8.32 10.41 -18.19
N ALA A 286 8.50 9.26 -17.54
CA ALA A 286 9.18 9.18 -16.26
C ALA A 286 10.19 8.04 -16.28
N LEU A 287 11.42 8.30 -15.88
CA LEU A 287 12.48 7.31 -15.67
C LEU A 287 12.96 7.44 -14.23
N ILE A 288 13.03 6.31 -13.53
CA ILE A 288 13.61 6.22 -12.19
C ILE A 288 14.74 5.18 -12.21
N GLY A 289 15.83 5.51 -11.55
CA GLY A 289 16.86 4.57 -11.14
C GLY A 289 17.15 4.73 -9.65
N GLN A 290 17.31 3.62 -8.94
CA GLN A 290 17.70 3.62 -7.54
C GLN A 290 18.67 2.48 -7.28
N VAL A 291 19.72 2.76 -6.50
CA VAL A 291 20.65 1.77 -5.97
C VAL A 291 20.81 2.03 -4.48
N SER A 292 20.57 1.04 -3.63
CA SER A 292 20.64 1.13 -2.18
C SER A 292 21.55 0.03 -1.64
N SER A 293 22.51 0.40 -0.79
CA SER A 293 23.41 -0.50 -0.09
C SER A 293 23.18 -0.39 1.42
N SER A 294 22.80 -1.49 2.06
CA SER A 294 22.69 -1.60 3.52
C SER A 294 24.10 -1.71 4.11
N VAL A 295 24.53 -0.66 4.80
CA VAL A 295 25.82 -0.65 5.52
C VAL A 295 25.67 -1.38 6.86
N PHE A 296 24.53 -1.16 7.51
CA PHE A 296 24.10 -1.82 8.75
C PHE A 296 22.62 -2.19 8.63
N SER A 297 22.09 -2.98 9.58
CA SER A 297 20.65 -3.28 9.62
C SER A 297 19.80 -2.02 9.79
N TRP A 298 20.31 -1.02 10.51
CA TRP A 298 19.64 0.25 10.81
C TRP A 298 20.08 1.41 9.90
N ALA A 299 21.00 1.19 8.96
CA ALA A 299 21.55 2.26 8.11
C ALA A 299 21.84 1.80 6.68
N SER A 300 21.43 2.61 5.71
CA SER A 300 21.67 2.37 4.29
C SER A 300 22.11 3.64 3.56
N VAL A 301 22.92 3.46 2.53
CA VAL A 301 23.27 4.51 1.57
C VAL A 301 22.48 4.24 0.30
N SER A 302 21.80 5.25 -0.23
CA SER A 302 21.04 5.12 -1.48
C SER A 302 21.34 6.26 -2.44
N TYR A 303 21.50 5.92 -3.70
CA TYR A 303 21.52 6.85 -4.82
C TYR A 303 20.22 6.70 -5.61
N GLN A 304 19.59 7.81 -5.93
CA GLN A 304 18.35 7.87 -6.71
C GLN A 304 18.52 8.87 -7.85
N LEU A 305 18.08 8.48 -9.03
CA LEU A 305 17.94 9.28 -10.23
C LEU A 305 16.46 9.30 -10.62
N SER A 306 15.92 10.49 -10.88
CA SER A 306 14.61 10.66 -11.48
C SER A 306 14.71 11.61 -12.67
N VAL A 307 14.13 11.20 -13.79
CA VAL A 307 14.01 12.05 -14.99
C VAL A 307 12.55 12.07 -15.37
N ILE A 308 11.92 13.24 -15.34
CA ILE A 308 10.49 13.41 -15.56
C ILE A 308 10.29 14.48 -16.62
N SER A 309 9.48 14.17 -17.62
CA SER A 309 8.93 15.14 -18.56
C SER A 309 7.42 15.09 -18.41
N ASP A 310 6.82 16.17 -17.93
CA ASP A 310 5.37 16.34 -17.87
C ASP A 310 4.98 17.66 -18.56
N PRO A 311 4.86 17.66 -19.89
CA PRO A 311 4.69 18.87 -20.69
C PRO A 311 3.45 19.70 -20.34
N GLN A 312 2.45 19.12 -19.67
CA GLN A 312 1.25 19.86 -19.29
C GLN A 312 1.47 20.74 -18.07
N LEU A 313 2.34 20.32 -17.13
CA LEU A 313 2.70 21.12 -15.98
C LEU A 313 3.92 22.01 -16.28
N ILE A 314 4.98 21.41 -16.85
CA ILE A 314 6.27 22.05 -17.07
C ILE A 314 6.85 21.52 -18.39
N SER A 315 7.21 22.40 -19.31
CA SER A 315 7.70 22.00 -20.64
C SER A 315 9.09 21.34 -20.60
N GLU A 316 9.83 21.60 -19.52
CA GLU A 316 11.19 21.19 -19.29
C GLU A 316 11.28 19.77 -18.73
N VAL A 317 12.34 19.06 -19.13
CA VAL A 317 12.71 17.78 -18.51
C VAL A 317 13.34 18.07 -17.15
N GLN A 318 12.71 17.55 -16.10
CA GLN A 318 13.19 17.62 -14.74
C GLN A 318 14.13 16.46 -14.46
N VAL A 319 15.36 16.74 -14.02
CA VAL A 319 16.34 15.72 -13.63
C VAL A 319 16.70 15.93 -12.17
N GLN A 320 16.51 14.89 -11.36
CA GLN A 320 16.79 14.90 -9.93
C GLN A 320 17.78 13.79 -9.59
N ASN A 321 18.80 14.14 -8.79
CA ASN A 321 19.79 13.22 -8.26
C ASN A 321 19.81 13.36 -6.75
N ALA A 322 19.72 12.25 -6.03
CA ALA A 322 19.80 12.24 -4.58
C ALA A 322 20.78 11.17 -4.11
N LEU A 323 21.69 11.54 -3.21
CA LEU A 323 22.52 10.60 -2.45
C LEU A 323 22.14 10.75 -0.97
N LEU A 324 21.62 9.67 -0.38
CA LEU A 324 20.98 9.70 0.92
C LEU A 324 21.62 8.67 1.85
N LEU A 325 22.06 9.12 3.02
CA LEU A 325 22.30 8.25 4.17
C LEU A 325 21.02 8.19 4.99
N THR A 326 20.40 7.01 5.06
CA THR A 326 19.10 6.81 5.70
C THR A 326 19.24 5.85 6.86
N PHE A 327 18.76 6.28 8.03
CA PHE A 327 18.58 5.46 9.21
C PHE A 327 17.14 4.96 9.25
N ILE A 328 16.94 3.64 9.36
CA ILE A 328 15.61 3.01 9.28
C ILE A 328 15.36 2.25 10.57
N PHE A 329 14.16 2.42 11.11
CA PHE A 329 13.64 1.66 12.23
C PHE A 329 12.28 1.06 11.83
N ASP A 330 12.25 -0.27 11.74
CA ASP A 330 11.03 -1.01 11.46
C ASP A 330 10.25 -1.20 12.77
N ILE A 331 9.08 -0.58 12.87
CA ILE A 331 8.18 -0.67 14.04
C ILE A 331 7.36 -1.96 13.94
N VAL A 332 6.89 -2.26 12.74
CA VAL A 332 6.15 -3.48 12.40
C VAL A 332 6.84 -4.07 11.18
N GLU A 333 7.58 -5.16 11.41
CA GLU A 333 8.11 -5.98 10.33
C GLU A 333 6.99 -6.81 9.71
N ARG A 334 7.09 -7.06 8.41
CA ARG A 334 6.19 -8.01 7.75
C ARG A 334 6.42 -9.38 8.36
N ASP A 335 5.36 -9.98 8.86
CA ASP A 335 5.40 -11.35 9.30
C ASP A 335 5.48 -12.21 8.03
N PRO A 336 6.59 -12.95 7.80
CA PRO A 336 6.71 -13.81 6.63
C PRO A 336 5.61 -14.89 6.59
N GLY A 337 4.87 -15.05 7.68
CA GLY A 337 3.76 -15.98 7.82
C GLY A 337 4.27 -17.40 8.04
N THR A 338 3.45 -18.22 8.68
CA THR A 338 3.58 -19.67 8.49
C THR A 338 3.12 -19.99 7.07
N PRO A 339 3.89 -20.79 6.31
CA PRO A 339 3.45 -21.21 4.99
C PRO A 339 2.07 -21.87 5.11
N ALA A 340 1.19 -21.61 4.14
CA ALA A 340 -0.09 -22.28 4.06
C ALA A 340 0.15 -23.80 4.05
N PRO A 341 -0.68 -24.58 4.76
CA PRO A 341 -0.54 -26.02 4.79
C PRO A 341 -0.55 -26.56 3.37
N THR A 342 0.44 -27.38 3.06
CA THR A 342 0.58 -28.02 1.75
C THR A 342 -0.69 -28.82 1.41
N PRO A 343 -0.98 -29.07 0.12
CA PRO A 343 -2.09 -29.94 -0.26
C PRO A 343 -2.07 -31.30 0.44
N GLU A 344 -0.89 -31.84 0.73
CA GLU A 344 -0.70 -33.08 1.51
C GLU A 344 -1.10 -32.91 2.97
N GLU A 345 -0.74 -31.80 3.60
CA GLU A 345 -1.14 -31.49 4.98
C GLU A 345 -2.65 -31.26 5.08
N LEU A 346 -3.24 -30.54 4.12
CA LEU A 346 -4.69 -30.34 4.02
C LEU A 346 -5.42 -31.67 3.80
N LEU A 347 -4.90 -32.53 2.93
CA LEU A 347 -5.45 -33.87 2.71
C LEU A 347 -5.37 -34.71 3.98
N ARG A 348 -4.23 -34.68 4.67
CA ARG A 348 -4.04 -35.40 5.94
C ARG A 348 -5.00 -34.89 7.02
N GLU A 349 -5.18 -33.58 7.13
CA GLU A 349 -6.13 -32.97 8.06
C GLU A 349 -7.58 -33.37 7.72
N ALA A 350 -7.94 -33.36 6.43
CA ALA A 350 -9.26 -33.80 5.98
C ALA A 350 -9.49 -35.30 6.27
N GLN A 351 -8.48 -36.15 6.09
CA GLN A 351 -8.55 -37.58 6.41
C GLN A 351 -8.70 -37.82 7.91
N LEU A 352 -8.00 -37.05 8.75
CA LEU A 352 -8.16 -37.11 10.21
C LEU A 352 -9.58 -36.71 10.61
N LYS A 353 -10.09 -35.59 10.08
CA LYS A 353 -11.47 -35.14 10.34
C LYS A 353 -12.51 -36.17 9.87
N LEU A 354 -12.26 -36.86 8.76
CA LEU A 354 -13.13 -37.93 8.28
C LEU A 354 -13.10 -39.13 9.22
N ALA A 355 -11.92 -39.56 9.66
CA ALA A 355 -11.77 -40.68 10.60
C ALA A 355 -12.45 -40.40 11.95
N ASP A 356 -12.30 -39.18 12.48
CA ASP A 356 -12.98 -38.75 13.70
C ASP A 356 -14.51 -38.77 13.53
N ALA A 357 -15.01 -38.30 12.37
CA ALA A 357 -16.44 -38.32 12.06
C ALA A 357 -16.98 -39.76 11.93
N GLU A 358 -16.22 -40.68 11.32
CA GLU A 358 -16.56 -42.10 11.23
C GLU A 358 -16.61 -42.76 12.61
N GLN A 359 -15.65 -42.45 13.49
CA GLN A 359 -15.65 -42.94 14.86
C GLN A 359 -16.89 -42.45 15.63
N LEU A 360 -17.21 -41.16 15.55
CA LEU A 360 -18.40 -40.59 16.18
C LEU A 360 -19.70 -41.24 15.65
N CYS A 361 -19.77 -41.53 14.34
CA CYS A 361 -20.91 -42.23 13.76
C CYS A 361 -21.02 -43.67 14.26
N ALA A 362 -19.91 -44.40 14.37
CA ALA A 362 -19.88 -45.77 14.88
C ALA A 362 -20.30 -45.84 16.36
N GLU A 363 -19.83 -44.89 17.18
CA GLU A 363 -20.25 -44.75 18.58
C GLU A 363 -21.75 -44.44 18.67
N ALA A 364 -22.26 -43.53 17.85
CA ALA A 364 -23.68 -43.20 17.79
C ALA A 364 -24.55 -44.40 17.35
N MET A 365 -24.11 -45.19 16.36
CA MET A 365 -24.80 -46.41 15.95
C MET A 365 -24.81 -47.46 17.07
N THR A 366 -23.71 -47.62 17.79
CA THR A 366 -23.62 -48.54 18.94
C THR A 366 -24.56 -48.11 20.06
N GLN A 367 -24.60 -46.82 20.38
CA GLN A 367 -25.54 -46.27 21.37
C GLN A 367 -27.00 -46.46 20.94
N ALA A 368 -27.31 -46.26 19.65
CA ALA A 368 -28.65 -46.47 19.11
C ALA A 368 -29.08 -47.94 19.18
N GLN A 369 -28.18 -48.88 18.87
CA GLN A 369 -28.44 -50.33 19.01
C GLN A 369 -28.65 -50.72 20.47
N GLN A 370 -27.82 -50.22 21.39
CA GLN A 370 -28.00 -50.46 22.82
C GLN A 370 -29.33 -49.89 23.33
N ALA A 371 -29.74 -48.71 22.85
CA ALA A 371 -31.03 -48.11 23.19
C ALA A 371 -32.20 -48.94 22.65
N GLN A 372 -32.10 -49.45 21.41
CA GLN A 372 -33.09 -50.36 20.83
C GLN A 372 -33.19 -51.67 21.61
N GLN A 373 -32.05 -52.27 21.97
CA GLN A 373 -32.05 -53.50 22.76
C GLN A 373 -32.68 -53.29 24.14
N ARG A 374 -32.32 -52.21 24.84
CA ARG A 374 -32.95 -51.84 26.12
C ARG A 374 -34.45 -51.59 25.99
N ALA A 375 -34.90 -50.99 24.89
CA ALA A 375 -36.32 -50.79 24.64
C ALA A 375 -37.06 -52.12 24.40
N LEU A 376 -36.44 -53.05 23.66
CA LEU A 376 -36.98 -54.39 23.45
C LEU A 376 -37.03 -55.21 24.75
N ASP A 377 -35.96 -55.19 25.53
CA ASP A 377 -35.87 -55.89 26.81
C ASP A 377 -36.93 -55.33 27.79
N ALA A 378 -37.09 -54.00 27.85
CA ALA A 378 -38.14 -53.36 28.63
C ALA A 378 -39.56 -53.72 28.14
N GLU A 379 -39.77 -53.94 26.84
CA GLU A 379 -41.05 -54.40 26.29
C GLU A 379 -41.34 -55.86 26.70
N VAL A 380 -40.33 -56.73 26.69
CA VAL A 380 -40.44 -58.12 27.15
C VAL A 380 -40.74 -58.16 28.65
N GLU A 381 -39.99 -57.43 29.47
CA GLU A 381 -40.23 -57.34 30.92
C GLU A 381 -41.64 -56.79 31.22
N ALA A 382 -42.08 -55.76 30.48
CA ALA A 382 -43.44 -55.23 30.63
C ALA A 382 -44.53 -56.24 30.24
N ARG A 383 -44.28 -57.09 29.24
CA ARG A 383 -45.18 -58.16 28.85
C ARG A 383 -45.25 -59.26 29.90
N GLU A 384 -44.10 -59.72 30.40
CA GLU A 384 -44.03 -60.72 31.46
C GLU A 384 -44.71 -60.23 32.74
N ALA A 385 -44.48 -58.97 33.13
CA ALA A 385 -45.16 -58.35 34.26
C ALA A 385 -46.69 -58.29 34.08
N ARG A 386 -47.17 -58.00 32.86
CA ARG A 386 -48.62 -58.04 32.54
C ARG A 386 -49.18 -59.45 32.61
N GLU A 387 -48.44 -60.46 32.12
CA GLU A 387 -48.86 -61.86 32.18
C GLU A 387 -48.89 -62.37 33.63
N GLN A 388 -47.89 -62.03 34.45
CA GLN A 388 -47.88 -62.34 35.88
C GLN A 388 -49.03 -61.65 36.63
N ALA A 389 -49.25 -60.36 36.39
CA ALA A 389 -50.37 -59.63 36.99
C ALA A 389 -51.73 -60.22 36.59
N ALA A 390 -51.89 -60.65 35.33
CA ALA A 390 -53.10 -61.32 34.86
C ALA A 390 -53.30 -62.70 35.48
N GLN A 391 -52.21 -63.47 35.69
CA GLN A 391 -52.26 -64.75 36.41
C GLN A 391 -52.64 -64.55 37.87
N GLU A 392 -52.05 -63.56 38.54
CA GLU A 392 -52.38 -63.21 39.93
C GLU A 392 -53.84 -62.76 40.06
N GLU A 393 -54.32 -61.92 39.13
CA GLU A 393 -55.72 -61.50 39.09
C GLU A 393 -56.67 -62.68 38.83
N ALA A 394 -56.31 -63.61 37.93
CA ALA A 394 -57.10 -64.82 37.67
C ALA A 394 -57.15 -65.75 38.89
N LEU A 395 -56.02 -65.95 39.58
CA LEU A 395 -55.96 -66.71 40.84
C LEU A 395 -56.82 -66.05 41.93
N ARG A 396 -56.75 -64.72 42.03
CA ARG A 396 -57.57 -63.96 42.99
C ARG A 396 -59.06 -64.10 42.69
N ARG A 397 -59.46 -63.99 41.41
CA ARG A 397 -60.87 -64.22 40.99
C ARG A 397 -61.33 -65.65 41.26
N ALA A 398 -60.49 -66.65 40.99
CA ALA A 398 -60.81 -68.05 41.29
C ALA A 398 -61.00 -68.29 42.79
N ALA A 399 -60.12 -67.73 43.63
CA ALA A 399 -60.24 -67.79 45.08
C ALA A 399 -61.52 -67.08 45.58
N GLU A 400 -61.86 -65.90 45.01
CA GLU A 400 -63.10 -65.18 45.32
C GLU A 400 -64.35 -65.99 44.90
N GLU A 401 -64.33 -66.66 43.75
CA GLU A 401 -65.41 -67.55 43.30
C GLU A 401 -65.56 -68.78 44.19
N GLU A 402 -64.46 -69.38 44.66
CA GLU A 402 -64.47 -70.53 45.57
C GLU A 402 -65.04 -70.14 46.94
N ILE A 403 -64.64 -68.98 47.49
CA ILE A 403 -65.25 -68.41 48.70
C ILE A 403 -66.74 -68.16 48.48
N ARG A 404 -67.15 -67.64 47.31
CA ARG A 404 -68.56 -67.42 46.98
C ARG A 404 -69.34 -68.73 46.91
N ARG A 405 -68.78 -69.80 46.34
CA ARG A 405 -69.40 -71.14 46.33
C ARG A 405 -69.56 -71.70 47.74
N GLN A 406 -68.51 -71.65 48.56
CA GLN A 406 -68.58 -72.10 49.96
C GLN A 406 -69.63 -71.32 50.76
N ARG A 407 -69.77 -70.01 50.52
CA ARG A 407 -70.81 -69.19 51.15
C ARG A 407 -72.23 -69.63 50.73
N ILE A 408 -72.46 -69.84 49.44
CA ILE A 408 -73.75 -70.33 48.91
C ILE A 408 -74.09 -71.72 49.47
N GLU A 409 -73.11 -72.63 49.56
CA GLU A 409 -73.30 -73.96 50.16
C GLU A 409 -73.62 -73.89 51.66
N SER A 410 -72.99 -72.96 52.39
CA SER A 410 -73.31 -72.73 53.81
C SER A 410 -74.69 -72.11 54.04
N GLU A 411 -75.23 -71.36 53.06
CA GLU A 411 -76.58 -70.77 53.12
C GLU A 411 -77.68 -71.74 52.64
N THR A 412 -77.33 -72.85 51.97
CA THR A 412 -78.29 -73.84 51.44
C THR A 412 -78.34 -75.17 52.21
N ALA A 413 -77.54 -75.33 53.27
CA ALA A 413 -77.63 -76.49 54.15
C ALA A 413 -78.91 -76.40 55.03
N PRO A 414 -79.86 -77.36 54.93
CA PRO A 414 -81.10 -77.33 55.70
C PRO A 414 -80.81 -77.50 57.20
N GLN A 415 -81.42 -76.63 58.01
CA GLN A 415 -81.38 -76.62 59.47
C GLN A 415 -81.97 -77.88 60.10
#